data_AF-A0A670ZDH2-F1
#
_entry.id   AF-A0A670ZDH2-F1
#
_cell.length_a   1.000
_cell.length_b   1.000
_cell.length_c   1.000
_cell.angle_alpha   90.00
_cell.angle_beta   90.00
_cell.angle_gamma   90.00
#
_symmetry.space_group_name_H-M   'P 1'
#
loop_
_entity.id
_entity.type
_entity.pdbx_description
1 polymer ?
#
loop_
_entity_poly.entity_id
_entity_poly.type
_entity_poly.pdbx_seq_one_letter_code
_entity_poly.pdbx_strand_id
1 'polypeptide(L)'
;FPSAANLATILIVKECSTREGCFEGLFSTTIVDGRFEVARATCCDTDVCNAEPLLLEKYEAFQPNGLQCPGCFALDEDHCKANQSVVCVGKEDQCLTIASSTEAFGNFTEKSTYQGCTTQNSCSFPLGVSEMAGGLIRFNVTTLECRNASSSEPDLQL
;
A
#
# COMPACT_ATOMS: atom_id res chain seq x y z
N PHE A 1 -14.29 -14.78 18.76
CA PHE A 1 -13.05 -14.02 18.50
C PHE A 1 -11.98 -14.95 17.94
N PRO A 2 -11.97 -15.24 16.62
CA PRO A 2 -10.75 -15.72 16.01
C PRO A 2 -9.88 -14.51 15.67
N SER A 3 -8.61 -14.59 16.05
CA SER A 3 -7.57 -13.66 15.61
C SER A 3 -7.58 -13.57 14.09
N ALA A 4 -7.36 -12.38 13.55
CA ALA A 4 -7.13 -12.14 12.13
C ALA A 4 -6.13 -13.19 11.63
N ALA A 5 -6.62 -14.19 10.90
CA ALA A 5 -5.77 -15.14 10.23
C ALA A 5 -4.90 -14.32 9.28
N ASN A 6 -3.59 -14.55 9.29
CA ASN A 6 -2.67 -14.07 8.26
C ASN A 6 -3.07 -14.70 6.92
N LEU A 7 -4.17 -14.22 6.33
CA LEU A 7 -4.67 -14.62 5.02
C LEU A 7 -3.88 -13.83 3.99
N ALA A 8 -2.95 -14.51 3.33
CA ALA A 8 -2.35 -14.00 2.11
C ALA A 8 -3.46 -13.92 1.05
N THR A 9 -3.90 -12.71 0.73
CA THR A 9 -4.87 -12.45 -0.33
C THR A 9 -4.13 -12.15 -1.63
N ILE A 10 -4.47 -12.88 -2.69
CA ILE A 10 -3.95 -12.63 -4.03
C ILE A 10 -5.13 -12.24 -4.91
N LEU A 11 -5.02 -11.08 -5.57
CA LEU A 11 -6.05 -10.56 -6.46
C LEU A 11 -5.40 -10.13 -7.79
N ILE A 12 -6.08 -10.43 -8.89
CA ILE A 12 -5.72 -9.96 -10.23
C ILE A 12 -6.93 -9.27 -10.81
N VAL A 13 -6.79 -8.00 -11.19
CA VAL A 13 -7.86 -7.18 -11.77
C VAL A 13 -7.44 -6.69 -13.14
N LYS A 14 -8.37 -6.77 -14.09
CA LYS A 14 -8.27 -6.19 -15.43
C LYS A 14 -9.53 -5.38 -15.66
N GLU A 15 -9.38 -4.08 -15.83
CA GLU A 15 -10.51 -3.17 -16.06
C GLU A 15 -10.11 -2.02 -16.97
N CYS A 16 -11.11 -1.32 -17.49
CA CYS A 16 -10.91 -0.07 -18.20
C CYS A 16 -10.89 1.08 -17.19
N SER A 17 -9.98 2.03 -17.36
CA SER A 17 -9.88 3.23 -16.51
C SER A 17 -9.63 4.47 -17.38
N THR A 18 -9.80 5.66 -16.79
CA THR A 18 -9.30 6.90 -17.41
C THR A 18 -7.78 6.96 -17.30
N ARG A 19 -7.15 7.89 -18.04
CA ARG A 19 -5.69 8.06 -17.95
C ARG A 19 -5.27 8.47 -16.53
N GLU A 20 -6.04 9.32 -15.87
CA GLU A 20 -5.76 9.80 -14.52
C GLU A 20 -5.98 8.73 -13.45
N GLY A 21 -6.91 7.81 -13.69
CA GLY A 21 -7.19 6.67 -12.81
C GLY A 21 -6.35 5.43 -13.10
N CYS A 22 -5.32 5.56 -13.95
CA CYS A 22 -4.44 4.45 -14.31
C CYS A 22 -3.06 4.64 -13.68
N PHE A 23 -2.85 3.99 -12.53
CA PHE A 23 -1.57 3.99 -11.84
C PHE A 23 -0.73 2.81 -12.31
N GLU A 24 0.54 3.07 -12.64
CA GLU A 24 1.46 2.05 -13.14
C GLU A 24 2.69 1.87 -12.25
N GLY A 25 3.31 0.70 -12.36
CA GLY A 25 4.56 0.36 -11.70
C GLY A 25 4.39 -0.61 -10.53
N LEU A 26 5.40 -0.62 -9.66
CA LEU A 26 5.47 -1.49 -8.48
C LEU A 26 5.02 -0.69 -7.26
N PHE A 27 4.09 -1.26 -6.51
CA PHE A 27 3.64 -0.79 -5.22
C PHE A 27 4.09 -1.84 -4.21
N SER A 28 5.01 -1.48 -3.32
CA SER A 28 5.44 -2.34 -2.21
C SER A 28 5.31 -1.55 -0.93
N THR A 29 4.75 -2.20 0.09
CA THR A 29 4.63 -1.64 1.42
C THR A 29 4.99 -2.72 2.44
N THR A 30 5.90 -2.38 3.34
CA THR A 30 6.30 -3.22 4.46
C THR A 30 5.97 -2.52 5.76
N ILE A 31 5.31 -3.21 6.69
CA ILE A 31 4.96 -2.67 8.00
C ILE A 31 5.39 -3.63 9.13
N VAL A 32 5.00 -3.29 10.35
CA VAL A 32 5.30 -4.09 11.56
C VAL A 32 4.63 -5.48 11.53
N ASP A 33 5.11 -6.37 12.39
CA ASP A 33 4.53 -7.71 12.61
C ASP A 33 4.48 -8.61 11.36
N GLY A 34 5.40 -8.39 10.41
CA GLY A 34 5.53 -9.20 9.19
C GLY A 34 4.41 -9.00 8.18
N ARG A 35 3.63 -7.92 8.30
CA ARG A 35 2.60 -7.53 7.34
C ARG A 35 3.25 -6.78 6.18
N PHE A 36 2.79 -7.08 4.98
CA PHE A 36 3.25 -6.44 3.76
C PHE A 36 2.16 -6.47 2.70
N GLU A 37 2.28 -5.57 1.72
CA GLU A 37 1.48 -5.55 0.51
C GLU A 37 2.42 -5.37 -0.69
N VAL A 38 2.20 -6.15 -1.74
CA VAL A 38 2.92 -5.99 -3.01
C VAL A 38 1.91 -6.06 -4.14
N ALA A 39 1.91 -5.05 -5.00
CA ALA A 39 1.09 -4.99 -6.20
C ALA A 39 1.90 -4.48 -7.39
N ARG A 40 1.48 -4.88 -8.59
CA ARG A 40 2.01 -4.35 -9.84
C ARG A 40 0.86 -4.03 -10.76
N ALA A 41 0.89 -2.83 -11.33
CA ALA A 41 -0.10 -2.36 -12.28
C ALA A 41 0.58 -1.85 -13.55
N THR A 42 -0.11 -1.99 -14.68
CA THR A 42 0.33 -1.49 -15.99
C THR A 42 -0.84 -0.88 -16.72
N CYS A 43 -0.58 0.20 -17.42
CA CYS A 43 -1.56 0.92 -18.23
C CYS A 43 -1.30 0.67 -19.71
N CYS A 44 -2.37 0.60 -20.50
CA CYS A 44 -2.28 0.48 -21.95
C CYS A 44 -3.56 1.05 -22.60
N ASP A 45 -3.45 1.48 -23.86
CA ASP A 45 -4.46 2.30 -24.54
C ASP A 45 -4.94 1.73 -25.89
N THR A 46 -4.60 0.49 -26.20
CA THR A 46 -5.09 -0.23 -27.38
C THR A 46 -6.03 -1.36 -27.00
N ASP A 47 -6.87 -1.81 -27.93
CA ASP A 47 -7.80 -2.91 -27.66
C ASP A 47 -7.09 -4.17 -27.16
N VAL A 48 -7.59 -4.75 -26.06
CA VAL A 48 -7.16 -6.04 -25.49
C VAL A 48 -5.65 -6.06 -25.13
N CYS A 49 -5.04 -4.89 -24.90
CA CYS A 49 -3.63 -4.75 -24.58
C CYS A 49 -3.20 -5.39 -23.25
N ASN A 50 -4.14 -5.60 -22.33
CA ASN A 50 -3.93 -6.22 -21.03
C ASN A 50 -4.24 -7.73 -21.03
N ALA A 51 -4.16 -8.42 -22.17
CA ALA A 51 -4.46 -9.85 -22.30
C ALA A 51 -3.55 -10.73 -21.43
N GLU A 52 -2.26 -10.40 -21.35
CA GLU A 52 -1.29 -11.18 -20.60
C GLU A 52 -1.41 -10.91 -19.08
N PRO A 53 -1.18 -11.93 -18.23
CA PRO A 53 -1.12 -11.74 -16.79
C PRO A 53 0.18 -11.02 -16.41
N LEU A 54 0.08 -10.09 -15.46
CA LEU A 54 1.26 -9.48 -14.86
C LEU A 54 1.87 -10.44 -13.84
N LEU A 55 3.18 -10.68 -13.98
CA LEU A 55 3.94 -11.43 -12.98
C LEU A 55 4.23 -10.51 -11.79
N LEU A 56 3.73 -10.92 -10.62
CA LEU A 56 4.04 -10.30 -9.34
C LEU A 56 5.25 -11.00 -8.72
N GLU A 57 6.26 -10.21 -8.35
CA GLU A 57 7.40 -10.72 -7.60
C GLU A 57 6.94 -11.13 -6.20
N LYS A 58 7.42 -12.28 -5.72
CA LYS A 58 7.15 -12.71 -4.35
C LYS A 58 7.87 -11.81 -3.38
N TYR A 59 7.18 -11.38 -2.32
CA TYR A 59 7.75 -10.51 -1.30
C TYR A 59 9.06 -11.07 -0.70
N GLU A 60 9.15 -12.39 -0.52
CA GLU A 60 10.34 -13.05 0.04
C GLU A 60 11.60 -12.94 -0.85
N ALA A 61 11.44 -12.55 -2.12
CA ALA A 61 12.57 -12.26 -2.99
C ALA A 61 13.21 -10.89 -2.70
N PHE A 62 12.46 -9.97 -2.07
CA PHE A 62 12.95 -8.64 -1.77
C PHE A 62 13.99 -8.68 -0.65
N GLN A 63 15.17 -8.15 -0.95
CA GLN A 63 16.27 -8.05 0.01
C GLN A 63 16.17 -6.74 0.78
N PRO A 64 16.59 -6.70 2.06
CA PRO A 64 16.77 -5.46 2.80
C PRO A 64 17.65 -4.47 2.01
N ASN A 65 17.21 -3.22 1.89
CA ASN A 65 17.90 -2.22 1.08
C ASN A 65 18.74 -1.22 1.91
N GLY A 66 18.76 -1.38 3.23
CA GLY A 66 19.54 -0.55 4.16
C GLY A 66 18.80 0.67 4.71
N LEU A 67 17.58 0.95 4.23
CA LEU A 67 16.71 2.01 4.76
C LEU A 67 15.83 1.48 5.88
N GLN A 68 15.38 2.39 6.76
CA GLN A 68 14.49 2.07 7.87
C GLN A 68 13.47 3.18 8.10
N CYS A 69 12.26 2.78 8.48
CA CYS A 69 11.16 3.70 8.79
C CYS A 69 10.54 3.36 10.15
N PRO A 70 10.01 4.36 10.88
CA PRO A 70 9.15 4.09 12.02
C PRO A 70 7.91 3.31 11.59
N GLY A 71 7.48 2.37 12.43
CA GLY A 71 6.34 1.50 12.12
C GLY A 71 5.35 1.38 13.28
N CYS A 72 4.09 1.23 12.89
CA CYS A 72 2.97 0.83 13.74
C CYS A 72 1.82 0.30 12.89
N PHE A 73 0.88 -0.39 13.53
CA PHE A 73 -0.36 -0.85 12.91
C PHE A 73 -1.45 -0.82 13.99
N ALA A 74 -2.63 -0.29 13.64
CA ALA A 74 -3.81 -0.29 14.49
C ALA A 74 -5.07 -0.54 13.63
N LEU A 75 -6.02 -1.26 14.20
CA LEU A 75 -7.34 -1.49 13.59
C LEU A 75 -8.36 -0.54 14.23
N ASP A 76 -9.29 -0.05 13.43
CA ASP A 76 -10.40 0.82 13.84
C ASP A 76 -9.99 2.16 14.50
N GLU A 77 -8.70 2.52 14.43
CA GLU A 77 -8.14 3.78 14.91
C GLU A 77 -7.75 4.71 13.75
N ASP A 78 -7.77 6.03 13.97
CA ASP A 78 -7.38 7.04 12.98
C ASP A 78 -5.88 7.37 12.99
N HIS A 79 -5.16 6.94 14.03
CA HIS A 79 -3.73 7.17 14.20
C HIS A 79 -3.11 6.03 15.00
N CYS A 80 -1.85 5.71 14.72
CA CYS A 80 -1.05 4.84 15.55
C CYS A 80 0.28 5.52 15.88
N LYS A 81 0.79 5.29 17.10
CA LYS A 81 2.10 5.80 17.51
C LYS A 81 3.19 4.82 17.10
N ALA A 82 4.11 5.24 16.25
CA ALA A 82 5.26 4.44 15.87
C ALA A 82 6.12 4.09 17.11
N ASN A 83 6.28 2.79 17.35
CA ASN A 83 7.05 2.23 18.46
C ASN A 83 8.03 1.15 18.01
N GLN A 84 8.03 0.81 16.73
CA GLN A 84 8.93 -0.17 16.12
C GLN A 84 9.70 0.46 14.95
N SER A 85 10.83 -0.14 14.59
CA SER A 85 11.55 0.17 13.35
C SER A 85 11.24 -0.91 12.32
N VAL A 86 10.95 -0.50 11.10
CA VAL A 86 10.69 -1.37 9.94
C VAL A 86 11.88 -1.27 9.00
N VAL A 87 12.45 -2.42 8.65
CA VAL A 87 13.52 -2.52 7.64
C VAL A 87 12.90 -2.52 6.26
N CYS A 88 13.28 -1.55 5.43
CA CYS A 88 12.74 -1.44 4.08
C CYS A 88 13.40 -2.48 3.15
N VAL A 89 12.62 -2.98 2.20
CA VAL A 89 13.06 -4.03 1.27
C VAL A 89 12.91 -3.60 -0.19
N GLY A 90 13.70 -4.22 -1.06
CA GLY A 90 13.61 -3.99 -2.50
C GLY A 90 13.73 -2.51 -2.86
N LYS A 91 12.70 -1.97 -3.52
CA LYS A 91 12.65 -0.58 -4.00
C LYS A 91 11.94 0.39 -3.05
N GLU A 92 11.62 -0.03 -1.83
CA GLU A 92 10.98 0.85 -0.85
C GLU A 92 11.94 1.95 -0.40
N ASP A 93 11.62 3.19 -0.75
CA ASP A 93 12.45 4.37 -0.55
C ASP A 93 11.75 5.49 0.24
N GLN A 94 10.48 5.29 0.61
CA GLN A 94 9.68 6.22 1.38
C GLN A 94 9.26 5.62 2.73
N CYS A 95 9.16 6.46 3.76
CA CYS A 95 8.38 6.17 4.95
C CYS A 95 6.95 6.69 4.76
N LEU A 96 5.98 5.85 5.09
CA LEU A 96 4.55 6.07 4.91
C LEU A 96 3.85 6.20 6.26
N THR A 97 2.87 7.10 6.34
CA THR A 97 1.77 7.08 7.32
C THR A 97 0.46 7.06 6.55
N ILE A 98 -0.40 6.08 6.79
CA ILE A 98 -1.69 5.98 6.11
C ILE A 98 -2.80 5.59 7.09
N ALA A 99 -3.96 6.22 6.93
CA ALA A 99 -5.21 5.83 7.56
C ALA A 99 -6.24 5.59 6.45
N SER A 100 -6.84 4.41 6.44
CA SER A 100 -7.79 4.04 5.39
C SER A 100 -8.85 3.05 5.88
N SER A 101 -9.96 3.01 5.15
CA SER A 101 -10.96 1.95 5.26
C SER A 101 -11.14 1.24 3.93
N THR A 102 -11.19 -0.08 3.97
CA THR A 102 -11.43 -0.95 2.82
C THR A 102 -12.76 -1.65 2.98
N GLU A 103 -13.61 -1.58 1.96
CA GLU A 103 -14.79 -2.42 1.79
C GLU A 103 -14.54 -3.35 0.60
N ALA A 104 -14.66 -4.67 0.79
CA ALA A 104 -14.45 -5.65 -0.27
C ALA A 104 -15.51 -6.74 -0.26
N PHE A 105 -15.91 -7.20 -1.45
CA PHE A 105 -16.78 -8.36 -1.68
C PHE A 105 -18.14 -8.31 -0.93
N GLY A 106 -18.58 -7.12 -0.50
CA GLY A 106 -19.85 -6.87 0.19
C GLY A 106 -19.94 -7.39 1.63
N ASN A 107 -18.91 -8.05 2.15
CA ASN A 107 -18.92 -8.62 3.50
C ASN A 107 -17.60 -8.42 4.28
N PHE A 108 -16.60 -7.80 3.67
CA PHE A 108 -15.36 -7.43 4.32
C PHE A 108 -15.30 -5.91 4.48
N THR A 109 -15.12 -5.46 5.71
CA THR A 109 -14.85 -4.06 6.03
C THR A 109 -13.72 -4.03 7.04
N GLU A 110 -12.65 -3.30 6.72
CA GLU A 110 -11.52 -3.11 7.61
C GLU A 110 -11.10 -1.65 7.59
N LYS A 111 -11.08 -1.02 8.76
CA LYS A 111 -10.43 0.28 8.96
C LYS A 111 -9.07 0.03 9.62
N SER A 112 -8.02 0.58 9.02
CA SER A 112 -6.68 0.44 9.57
C SER A 112 -5.88 1.73 9.43
N THR A 113 -4.96 1.90 10.35
CA THR A 113 -3.94 2.95 10.28
C THR A 113 -2.58 2.33 10.53
N TYR A 114 -1.59 2.68 9.72
CA TYR A 114 -0.25 2.13 9.85
C TYR A 114 0.85 3.07 9.37
N GLN A 115 2.05 2.79 9.87
CA GLN A 115 3.31 3.39 9.43
C GLN A 115 4.28 2.30 9.00
N GLY A 116 5.13 2.59 8.00
CA GLY A 116 6.13 1.65 7.52
C GLY A 116 6.93 2.16 6.33
N CYS A 117 7.52 1.23 5.59
CA CYS A 117 8.25 1.49 4.35
C CYS A 117 7.32 1.34 3.15
N THR A 118 7.50 2.15 2.12
CA THR A 118 6.78 2.02 0.85
C THR A 118 7.60 2.51 -0.34
N THR A 119 7.16 2.17 -1.54
CA THR A 119 7.66 2.75 -2.80
C THR A 119 7.04 4.11 -3.08
N GLN A 120 7.77 5.03 -3.72
CA GLN A 120 7.25 6.33 -4.18
C GLN A 120 5.91 6.27 -4.93
N ASN A 121 5.64 5.20 -5.70
CA ASN A 121 4.38 5.04 -6.43
C ASN A 121 3.17 4.99 -5.47
N SER A 122 3.31 4.34 -4.32
CA SER A 122 2.25 4.25 -3.30
C SER A 122 1.90 5.63 -2.70
N CYS A 123 2.85 6.55 -2.67
CA CYS A 123 2.66 7.92 -2.19
C CYS A 123 1.88 8.81 -3.17
N SER A 124 1.64 8.33 -4.39
CA SER A 124 0.88 9.05 -5.41
C SER A 124 -0.60 8.68 -5.41
N PHE A 125 -1.04 7.79 -4.51
CA PHE A 125 -2.45 7.44 -4.38
C PHE A 125 -3.28 8.65 -3.93
N PRO A 126 -4.47 8.86 -4.52
CA PRO A 126 -5.32 9.98 -4.15
C PRO A 126 -5.95 9.77 -2.77
N LEU A 127 -6.14 10.88 -2.05
CA LEU A 127 -7.00 10.92 -0.86
C LEU A 127 -8.48 10.80 -1.25
N GLY A 128 -9.27 10.27 -0.33
CA GLY A 128 -10.70 10.06 -0.48
C GLY A 128 -11.06 8.68 -1.02
N VAL A 129 -12.26 8.59 -1.60
CA VAL A 129 -12.83 7.32 -2.06
C VAL A 129 -12.31 6.96 -3.44
N SER A 130 -11.75 5.75 -3.56
CA SER A 130 -11.38 5.10 -4.82
C SER A 130 -12.05 3.74 -4.92
N GLU A 131 -12.36 3.33 -6.14
CA GLU A 131 -13.01 2.05 -6.43
C GLU A 131 -12.19 1.28 -7.46
N MET A 132 -12.14 -0.04 -7.32
CA MET A 132 -11.52 -0.95 -8.28
C MET A 132 -12.40 -2.18 -8.51
N ALA A 133 -12.08 -2.97 -9.54
CA ALA A 133 -12.81 -4.18 -9.89
C ALA A 133 -14.32 -3.92 -10.09
N GLY A 134 -14.65 -2.82 -10.77
CA GLY A 134 -16.03 -2.40 -11.01
C GLY A 134 -16.82 -2.10 -9.72
N GLY A 135 -16.16 -1.64 -8.66
CA GLY A 135 -16.78 -1.25 -7.39
C GLY A 135 -16.89 -2.38 -6.36
N LEU A 136 -16.38 -3.58 -6.67
CA LEU A 136 -16.32 -4.69 -5.71
C LEU A 136 -15.37 -4.42 -4.55
N ILE A 137 -14.42 -3.51 -4.75
CA ILE A 137 -13.47 -3.09 -3.73
C ILE A 137 -13.45 -1.56 -3.72
N ARG A 138 -13.68 -1.01 -2.54
CA ARG A 138 -13.74 0.43 -2.30
C ARG A 138 -12.75 0.75 -1.19
N PHE A 139 -11.87 1.70 -1.43
CA PHE A 139 -10.93 2.21 -0.45
C PHE A 139 -11.27 3.66 -0.17
N ASN A 140 -11.20 4.07 1.08
CA ASN A 140 -11.26 5.46 1.47
C ASN A 140 -10.01 5.80 2.25
N VAL A 141 -9.10 6.55 1.63
CA VAL A 141 -7.85 6.98 2.25
C VAL A 141 -8.06 8.35 2.87
N THR A 142 -8.04 8.43 4.20
CA THR A 142 -8.26 9.68 4.94
C THR A 142 -6.95 10.40 5.26
N THR A 143 -5.86 9.65 5.40
CA THR A 143 -4.52 10.18 5.65
C THR A 143 -3.55 9.45 4.73
N LEU A 144 -2.69 10.20 4.05
CA LEU A 144 -1.56 9.68 3.29
C LEU A 144 -0.41 10.67 3.38
N GLU A 145 0.62 10.31 4.12
CA GLU A 145 1.83 11.11 4.28
C GLU A 145 3.04 10.27 3.91
N CYS A 146 3.91 10.83 3.08
CA CYS A 146 5.16 10.19 2.72
C CYS A 146 6.34 11.12 2.95
N ARG A 147 7.45 10.54 3.37
CA ARG A 147 8.77 11.21 3.43
C ARG A 147 9.85 10.27 2.93
N ASN A 148 10.95 10.82 2.45
CA ASN A 148 12.08 10.01 2.00
C ASN A 148 12.67 9.22 3.19
N ALA A 149 12.86 7.92 3.05
CA ALA A 149 13.44 7.08 4.10
C ALA A 149 14.92 7.39 4.35
N SER A 150 15.61 8.04 3.41
CA SER A 150 16.99 8.48 3.59
C SER A 150 17.12 9.82 4.32
N SER A 151 16.03 10.57 4.53
CA SER A 151 16.11 11.83 5.29
C SER A 151 16.13 11.54 6.79
N SER A 152 17.20 11.93 7.46
CA SER A 152 17.32 11.86 8.91
C SER A 152 16.53 13.00 9.57
N GLU A 153 15.47 12.64 10.29
CA GLU A 153 14.73 13.42 11.31
C GLU A 153 13.70 14.49 10.86
N PRO A 154 12.69 14.77 11.72
CA PRO A 154 11.49 15.51 11.38
C PRO A 154 11.80 17.01 11.30
N ASP A 155 11.07 17.73 10.45
CA ASP A 155 10.98 19.19 10.52
C ASP A 155 10.49 19.61 11.91
N LEU A 156 11.42 19.83 12.83
CA LEU A 156 11.19 20.63 14.02
C LEU A 156 11.13 22.08 13.53
N GLN A 157 9.95 22.50 13.06
CA GLN A 157 9.72 23.90 12.76
C GLN A 157 9.83 24.70 14.06
N LEU A 158 10.80 25.62 14.05
CA LEU A 158 11.11 26.60 15.08
C LEU A 158 9.99 27.65 15.21
#